data_AF-A0A222WI50-F1
#
_entry.id   AF-A0A222WI50-F1
#
_cell.length_a   1.000
_cell.length_b   1.000
_cell.length_c   1.000
_cell.angle_alpha   90.00
_cell.angle_beta   90.00
_cell.angle_gamma   90.00
#
_symmetry.space_group_name_H-M   'P 1'
#
loop_
_entity.id
_entity.type
_entity.pdbx_description
1 polymer ?
#
loop_
_entity_poly.entity_id
_entity_poly.type
_entity_poly.pdbx_seq_one_letter_code
_entity_poly.pdbx_strand_id
1 'polypeptide(L)' 'MLAHEIGHAADAVLVNLPDVLEQESEIGTRQRLVLHIEENAWNYALRLMPEIEAAFISAVIDESLLAYWVPVIEQSVIA' A
#
# COMPACT_ATOMS: atom_id res chain seq x y z
N MET A 1 6.98 8.35 6.28
CA MET A 1 7.45 8.87 4.98
C MET A 1 8.76 8.22 4.53
N LEU A 2 9.97 8.61 4.98
CA LEU A 2 11.21 8.11 4.36
C LEU A 2 11.35 6.57 4.27
N ALA A 3 11.11 5.82 5.35
CA ALA A 3 11.20 4.36 5.31
C ALA A 3 10.17 3.72 4.37
N HIS A 4 9.02 4.36 4.18
CA HIS A 4 7.97 3.95 3.25
C HIS A 4 8.38 4.23 1.79
N GLU A 5 8.99 5.38 1.50
CA GLU A 5 9.57 5.67 0.17
C GLU A 5 10.69 4.68 -0.21
N ILE A 6 11.50 4.27 0.78
CA ILE A 6 12.49 3.21 0.58
C ILE A 6 11.78 1.88 0.28
N GLY A 7 10.66 1.60 0.95
CA GLY A 7 9.80 0.45 0.65
C GLY A 7 9.34 0.41 -0.81
N HIS A 8 8.88 1.54 -1.35
CA HIS A 8 8.54 1.63 -2.78
C HIS A 8 9.72 1.32 -3.70
N ALA A 9 10.90 1.85 -3.39
CA ALA A 9 12.09 1.68 -4.23
C ALA A 9 12.73 0.28 -4.12
N ALA A 10 12.58 -0.40 -2.98
CA ALA A 10 13.31 -1.61 -2.67
C ALA A 10 12.51 -2.92 -2.84
N ASP A 11 11.19 -2.84 -2.99
CA ASP A 11 10.37 -4.04 -3.13
C ASP A 11 10.45 -4.61 -4.56
N ALA A 12 11.11 -5.77 -4.69
CA ALA A 12 11.21 -6.50 -5.95
C ALA A 12 9.85 -6.98 -6.49
N VAL A 13 8.84 -7.14 -5.63
CA VAL A 13 7.45 -7.45 -6.00
C VAL A 13 6.78 -6.23 -6.64
N LEU A 14 7.15 -5.01 -6.23
CA LEU A 14 6.72 -3.75 -6.85
C LEU A 14 7.37 -3.47 -8.21
N VAL A 15 8.32 -4.26 -8.68
CA VAL A 15 8.96 -3.98 -9.99
C VAL A 15 7.96 -4.13 -11.15
N ASN A 16 6.94 -4.97 -10.99
CA ASN A 16 5.95 -5.23 -12.05
C ASN A 16 4.55 -4.64 -11.75
N LEU A 17 4.24 -4.34 -10.49
CA LEU A 17 2.89 -3.90 -10.09
C LEU A 17 2.50 -2.51 -10.65
N PRO A 18 3.40 -1.50 -10.69
CA PRO A 18 3.14 -0.21 -11.34
C PRO A 18 2.88 -0.35 -12.85
N ASP A 19 3.66 -1.18 -13.54
CA ASP A 19 3.46 -1.43 -14.98
C ASP A 19 2.12 -2.11 -15.26
N VAL A 20 1.72 -3.06 -14.40
CA VAL A 20 0.39 -3.69 -14.44
C VAL A 20 -0.70 -2.66 -14.14
N LEU A 21 -0.47 -1.76 -13.18
CA LEU A 21 -1.41 -0.71 -12.82
C LEU A 21 -1.68 0.23 -13.99
N GLU A 22 -0.65 0.64 -14.72
CA GLU A 22 -0.79 1.47 -15.92
C GLU A 22 -1.63 0.81 -17.01
N GLN A 23 -1.60 -0.52 -17.10
CA GLN A 23 -2.32 -1.30 -18.10
C GLN A 23 -3.73 -1.71 -17.64
N GLU A 24 -4.03 -1.62 -16.34
CA GLU A 24 -5.32 -2.00 -15.77
C GLU A 24 -6.38 -0.92 -16.00
N SER A 25 -7.51 -1.35 -16.57
CA SER A 25 -8.62 -0.49 -16.97
C SER A 25 -9.86 -0.64 -16.07
N GLU A 26 -9.97 -1.77 -15.36
CA GLU A 26 -11.04 -1.99 -14.40
C GLU A 26 -10.75 -1.21 -13.12
N ILE A 27 -11.60 -0.24 -12.80
CA ILE A 27 -11.43 0.65 -11.64
C ILE A 27 -11.26 -0.14 -10.33
N GLY A 28 -12.06 -1.18 -10.11
CA GLY A 28 -11.98 -2.01 -8.91
C GLY A 28 -10.64 -2.75 -8.80
N THR A 29 -10.17 -3.36 -9.89
CA THR A 29 -8.86 -4.04 -9.92
C THR A 29 -7.72 -3.04 -9.75
N ARG A 30 -7.81 -1.86 -10.38
CA ARG A 30 -6.85 -0.78 -10.21
C ARG A 30 -6.75 -0.31 -8.76
N GLN A 31 -7.88 -0.10 -8.08
CA GLN A 31 -7.92 0.32 -6.67
C GLN A 31 -7.29 -0.73 -5.73
N ARG A 32 -7.62 -2.01 -5.92
CA ARG A 32 -7.00 -3.11 -5.16
C ARG A 32 -5.49 -3.17 -5.38
N LEU A 33 -5.05 -2.93 -6.61
CA LEU A 33 -3.64 -2.96 -6.98
C LEU A 33 -2.86 -1.81 -6.33
N VAL A 34 -3.41 -0.60 -6.30
CA VAL A 34 -2.80 0.53 -5.57
C VAL A 34 -2.71 0.22 -4.09
N LEU A 35 -3.79 -0.26 -3.46
CA LEU A 35 -3.76 -0.65 -2.04
C LEU A 35 -2.65 -1.67 -1.76
N HIS A 36 -2.53 -2.69 -2.62
CA HIS A 36 -1.50 -3.70 -2.48
C HIS A 36 -0.08 -3.13 -2.59
N ILE A 37 0.13 -2.14 -3.48
CA ILE A 37 1.41 -1.46 -3.63
C ILE A 37 1.82 -0.73 -2.33
N GLU A 38 0.88 -0.03 -1.71
CA GLU A 38 1.10 0.74 -0.48
C GLU A 38 1.35 -0.18 0.74
N GLU A 39 0.59 -1.27 0.85
CA GLU A 39 0.77 -2.29 1.89
C GLU A 39 2.16 -2.94 1.81
N ASN A 40 2.63 -3.24 0.59
CA ASN A 40 3.96 -3.79 0.35
C ASN A 40 5.07 -2.81 0.78
N ALA A 41 4.94 -1.52 0.45
CA ALA A 41 5.87 -0.49 0.88
C ALA A 41 5.94 -0.38 2.42
N TRP A 42 4.81 -0.42 3.11
CA TRP A 42 4.77 -0.42 4.58
C TRP A 42 5.36 -1.70 5.20
N ASN A 43 5.09 -2.87 4.61
CA ASN A 43 5.67 -4.14 5.04
C ASN A 43 7.21 -4.13 4.95
N TYR A 44 7.77 -3.48 3.93
CA TYR A 44 9.21 -3.27 3.85
C TYR A 44 9.71 -2.25 4.89
N ALA A 45 9.03 -1.12 5.02
CA ALA A 45 9.39 -0.05 5.96
C ALA A 45 9.47 -0.54 7.41
N LEU A 46 8.55 -1.40 7.84
CA LEU A 46 8.56 -2.00 9.20
C LEU A 46 9.81 -2.84 9.46
N ARG A 47 10.37 -3.50 8.43
CA ARG A 47 11.62 -4.28 8.57
C ARG A 47 12.84 -3.39 8.80
N LEU A 48 12.80 -2.14 8.33
CA LEU A 48 13.87 -1.17 8.53
C LEU A 48 13.87 -0.53 9.92
N MET A 49 12.73 -0.60 10.63
CA MET A 49 12.52 0.09 11.91
C MET A 49 12.04 -0.88 13.00
N PRO A 50 12.80 -1.95 13.33
CA PRO A 50 12.33 -2.99 14.25
C PRO A 50 12.10 -2.49 15.69
N GLU A 51 12.66 -1.34 16.06
CA GLU A 51 12.56 -0.76 17.40
C GLU A 51 11.48 0.34 17.49
N ILE A 52 10.75 0.61 16.40
CA ILE A 52 9.70 1.63 16.41
C ILE A 52 8.55 1.21 17.33
N GLU A 53 7.97 2.18 18.06
CA GLU A 53 6.83 1.91 18.93
C GLU A 53 5.61 1.48 18.09
N ALA A 54 5.04 0.34 18.44
CA ALA A 54 4.06 -0.36 17.61
C ALA A 54 2.74 0.41 17.47
N ALA A 55 2.22 1.00 18.56
CA ALA A 55 0.96 1.73 18.52
C ALA A 55 1.08 2.99 17.66
N PHE A 56 2.21 3.70 17.78
CA PHE A 56 2.52 4.87 16.98
C PHE A 56 2.61 4.53 15.49
N ILE A 57 3.40 3.53 15.12
CA ILE A 57 3.55 3.21 13.69
C ILE A 57 2.26 2.63 13.10
N SER A 58 1.47 1.88 13.88
CA SER A 58 0.16 1.39 13.44
C SER A 58 -0.76 2.56 13.08
N ALA A 59 -0.88 3.58 13.95
CA ALA A 59 -1.70 4.75 13.67
C ALA A 59 -1.26 5.51 12.41
N VAL A 60 0.03 5.58 12.14
CA VAL A 60 0.57 6.21 10.91
C VAL A 60 0.21 5.37 9.67
N ILE A 61 0.35 4.05 9.75
CA ILE A 61 0.00 3.14 8.64
C ILE A 61 -1.50 3.21 8.35
N ASP A 62 -2.33 3.14 9.39
CA ASP A 62 -3.79 3.16 9.27
C ASP A 62 -4.26 4.46 8.60
N GLU A 63 -3.76 5.61 9.04
CA GLU A 63 -4.09 6.91 8.43
C GLU A 63 -3.57 7.00 6.98
N SER A 64 -2.38 6.48 6.72
CA SER A 64 -1.79 6.44 5.37
C SER A 64 -2.60 5.59 4.40
N LEU A 65 -3.17 4.47 4.86
CA LEU A 65 -3.88 3.51 4.02
C LEU A 65 -5.37 3.81 3.86
N LEU A 66 -5.94 4.67 4.71
CA LEU A 66 -7.37 4.97 4.75
C LEU A 66 -7.93 5.41 3.38
N ALA A 67 -7.19 6.25 2.66
CA ALA A 67 -7.59 6.75 1.33
C ALA A 67 -7.70 5.64 0.26
N TYR A 68 -7.05 4.49 0.48
CA TYR A 68 -7.07 3.34 -0.43
C TYR A 68 -8.06 2.26 0.02
N TRP A 69 -8.27 2.09 1.32
CA TRP A 69 -9.28 1.17 1.84
C TRP A 69 -10.71 1.61 1.52
N VAL A 70 -11.03 2.90 1.68
CA VAL A 70 -12.40 3.39 1.47
C VAL A 70 -12.93 3.02 0.08
N PRO A 71 -12.23 3.33 -1.03
CA PRO A 71 -12.71 2.95 -2.36
C PRO A 71 -12.81 1.43 -2.57
N VAL A 72 -11.86 0.65 -2.04
CA VAL A 72 -11.87 -0.83 -2.16
C VAL A 72 -13.06 -1.44 -1.43
N ILE A 73 -13.38 -0.93 -0.23
CA ILE A 73 -14.53 -1.38 0.56
C ILE A 73 -15.84 -1.01 -0.14
N GLU A 74 -15.98 0.23 -0.63
CA GLU A 74 -17.17 0.68 -1.35
C GLU A 74 -17.45 -0.18 -2.59
N GLN A 75 -16.42 -0.54 -3.37
CA GLN A 75 -16.58 -1.45 -4.51
C GLN A 75 -17.01 -2.86 -4.08
N SER A 76 -16.50 -3.36 -2.95
CA SER A 76 -16.81 -4.71 -2.45
C SER A 76 -18.24 -4.83 -1.90
N VAL A 77 -18.88 -3.71 -1.55
CA VAL A 77 -20.28 -3.67 -1.09
C VAL A 77 -21.26 -3.55 -2.27
N ILE A 78 -20.80 -3.07 -3.42
CA ILE A 78 -21.63 -2.80 -4.62
C ILE A 78 -21.56 -3.94 -5.65
N ALA A 79 -20.56 -4.82 -5.56
CA ALA A 79 -20.37 -6.01 -6.42
C ALA A 79 -21.21 -7.21 -5.96
#